data_AF-A0AAD2HK62-F1
#
_entry.id   AF-A0AAD2HK62-F1
#
_cell.length_a   1.000
_cell.length_b   1.000
_cell.length_c   1.000
_cell.angle_alpha   90.00
_cell.angle_beta   90.00
_cell.angle_gamma   90.00
#
_symmetry.space_group_name_H-M   'P 1'
#
loop_
_entity.id
_entity.type
_entity.pdbx_description
1 polymer ?
#
loop_
_entity_poly.entity_id
_entity_poly.type
_entity_poly.pdbx_seq_one_letter_code
_entity_poly.pdbx_strand_id
1 'polypeptide(L)'
;MASTLLSGRVLISPSHLHLHVLSDDLCSDRMKHKKHYNSFHPKLGFFLSLDEVLSWFDAEPSYFNSMSQLEPKRHYEPVLKEDLVCWRCDSVMKNMPTLKAHLQKEFEDLRAREQARMERKRKRAIEDSEAKRET
;
A
#
# COMPACT_ATOMS: atom_id res chain seq x y z
N MET A 1 -18.30 -10.73 -1.13
CA MET A 1 -17.67 -9.51 -1.67
C MET A 1 -16.40 -9.26 -0.89
N ALA A 2 -15.25 -9.42 -1.54
CA ALA A 2 -13.95 -9.15 -0.94
C ALA A 2 -13.80 -7.63 -0.80
N SER A 3 -13.53 -7.16 0.42
CA SER A 3 -13.15 -5.77 0.67
C SER A 3 -11.69 -5.61 0.23
N THR A 4 -11.48 -5.46 -1.07
CA THR A 4 -10.19 -5.03 -1.61
C THR A 4 -10.05 -3.56 -1.27
N LEU A 5 -9.18 -3.22 -0.33
CA LEU A 5 -8.70 -1.85 -0.15
C LEU A 5 -7.92 -1.47 -1.43
N LEU A 6 -8.64 -0.90 -2.40
CA LEU A 6 -8.08 -0.30 -3.61
C LEU A 6 -7.49 1.06 -3.21
N SER A 7 -6.23 1.08 -2.82
CA SER A 7 -5.49 2.33 -2.67
C SER A 7 -4.89 2.69 -4.02
N GLY A 8 -5.57 3.58 -4.76
CA GLY A 8 -5.01 4.23 -5.94
C GLY A 8 -3.97 5.27 -5.52
N ARG A 9 -2.79 5.28 -6.14
CA ARG A 9 -1.66 6.12 -5.72
C ARG A 9 -0.84 6.55 -6.94
N VAL A 10 -0.40 7.81 -7.01
CA VAL A 10 0.10 8.43 -8.24
C VAL A 10 1.64 8.46 -8.23
N LEU A 11 2.27 8.12 -9.36
CA LEU A 11 3.67 8.49 -9.64
C LEU A 11 3.70 9.34 -10.93
N ILE A 12 4.21 10.56 -10.84
CA ILE A 12 4.28 11.48 -11.98
C ILE A 12 5.62 11.29 -12.70
N SER A 13 5.56 10.98 -14.00
CA SER A 13 6.70 10.91 -14.94
C SER A 13 6.67 12.14 -15.84
N PRO A 14 7.82 12.70 -16.29
CA PRO A 14 7.92 14.04 -16.90
C PRO A 14 7.20 14.29 -18.24
N SER A 15 6.32 13.40 -18.70
CA SER A 15 5.50 13.62 -19.91
C SER A 15 4.08 13.06 -19.85
N HIS A 16 3.77 12.17 -18.89
CA HIS A 16 2.47 11.52 -18.79
C HIS A 16 2.12 11.27 -17.31
N LEU A 17 0.84 11.38 -16.98
CA LEU A 17 0.32 11.04 -15.64
C LEU A 17 0.13 9.53 -15.54
N HIS A 18 0.81 8.88 -14.58
CA HIS A 18 0.65 7.45 -14.30
C HIS A 18 0.02 7.27 -12.92
N LEU A 19 -1.17 6.66 -12.87
CA LEU A 19 -1.79 6.22 -11.63
C LEU A 19 -1.44 4.75 -11.40
N HIS A 20 -0.78 4.48 -10.28
CA HIS A 20 -0.46 3.13 -9.84
C HIS A 20 -1.58 2.60 -8.93
N VAL A 21 -2.16 1.46 -9.32
CA VAL A 21 -3.11 0.71 -8.49
C VAL A 21 -2.43 -0.60 -8.11
N LEU A 22 -2.12 -0.76 -6.83
CA LEU A 22 -1.46 -1.95 -6.29
C LEU A 22 -2.13 -2.37 -4.99
N SER A 23 -1.98 -3.66 -4.68
CA SER A 23 -2.23 -4.20 -3.35
C SER A 23 -1.15 -3.74 -2.36
N ASP A 24 -1.49 -3.79 -1.07
CA ASP A 24 -0.64 -3.32 0.03
C ASP A 24 0.46 -4.33 0.42
N ASP A 25 0.41 -5.56 -0.08
CA ASP A 25 1.37 -6.61 0.29
C ASP A 25 2.83 -6.27 -0.06
N LEU A 26 3.04 -5.45 -1.10
CA LEU A 26 4.37 -5.10 -1.63
C LEU A 26 5.29 -6.32 -1.81
N CYS A 27 4.72 -7.48 -2.15
CA CYS A 27 5.44 -8.73 -2.32
C CYS A 27 5.38 -9.17 -3.79
N SER A 28 6.44 -8.86 -4.55
CA SER A 28 6.54 -9.23 -5.96
C SER A 28 7.92 -9.71 -6.34
N ASP A 29 8.00 -10.68 -7.25
CA ASP A 29 9.26 -11.14 -7.86
C ASP A 29 10.00 -10.01 -8.59
N ARG A 30 9.26 -9.02 -9.10
CA ARG A 30 9.82 -7.87 -9.82
C ARG A 30 10.39 -6.79 -8.89
N MET A 31 10.14 -6.88 -7.58
CA MET A 31 10.73 -5.98 -6.59
C MET A 31 12.15 -6.44 -6.22
N LYS A 32 13.13 -5.97 -7.00
CA LYS A 32 14.53 -6.45 -6.93
C LYS A 32 15.47 -5.57 -6.10
N HIS A 33 15.23 -4.26 -6.09
CA HIS A 33 16.17 -3.30 -5.53
C HIS A 33 15.54 -2.47 -4.42
N LYS A 34 16.39 -1.96 -3.52
CA LYS A 34 16.01 -1.06 -2.42
C LYS A 34 15.16 0.12 -2.90
N LYS A 35 15.55 0.71 -4.02
CA LYS A 35 14.80 1.80 -4.67
C LYS A 35 13.38 1.41 -5.07
N HIS A 36 13.14 0.18 -5.57
CA HIS A 36 11.80 -0.27 -5.93
C HIS A 36 10.90 -0.36 -4.70
N TYR A 37 11.44 -0.86 -3.59
CA TYR A 37 10.65 -0.94 -2.35
C TYR A 37 10.37 0.45 -1.78
N ASN A 38 11.41 1.25 -1.57
CA ASN A 38 11.29 2.56 -0.95
C ASN A 38 10.41 3.52 -1.77
N SER A 39 10.39 3.39 -3.11
CA SER A 39 9.49 4.19 -3.95
C SER A 39 8.02 3.88 -3.77
N PHE A 40 7.65 2.73 -3.21
CA PHE A 40 6.27 2.38 -2.89
C PHE A 40 5.99 2.35 -1.38
N HIS A 41 6.99 2.67 -0.55
CA HIS A 41 6.83 2.68 0.89
C HIS A 41 5.94 3.86 1.32
N PRO A 42 4.78 3.62 1.95
CA PRO A 42 3.76 4.64 2.18
C PRO A 42 4.22 5.77 3.09
N LYS A 43 5.17 5.52 4.02
CA LYS A 43 5.66 6.52 4.97
C LYS A 43 6.81 7.39 4.45
N LEU A 44 7.36 7.08 3.28
CA LEU A 44 8.54 7.77 2.76
C LEU A 44 8.21 9.01 1.92
N GLY A 45 6.92 9.30 1.68
CA GLY A 45 6.50 10.51 0.94
C GLY A 45 6.79 10.48 -0.56
N PHE A 46 7.43 9.43 -1.09
CA PHE A 46 7.59 9.24 -2.53
C PHE A 46 6.28 8.82 -3.20
N PHE A 47 5.48 8.01 -2.50
CA PHE A 47 4.29 7.39 -3.04
C PHE A 47 3.02 8.03 -2.51
N LEU A 48 2.62 9.12 -3.16
CA LEU A 48 1.50 9.95 -2.76
C LEU A 48 0.16 9.22 -2.96
N SER A 49 -0.71 9.34 -1.96
CA SER A 49 -2.06 8.81 -2.08
C SER A 49 -2.90 9.65 -3.03
N LEU A 50 -3.83 9.02 -3.76
CA LEU A 50 -4.71 9.77 -4.65
C LEU A 50 -5.56 10.78 -3.85
N ASP A 51 -6.04 10.41 -2.67
CA ASP A 51 -6.82 11.31 -1.80
C ASP A 51 -6.00 12.55 -1.39
N GLU A 52 -4.72 12.37 -1.07
CA GLU A 52 -3.81 13.48 -0.77
C GLU A 52 -3.65 14.39 -1.99
N VAL A 53 -3.40 13.84 -3.18
CA VAL A 53 -3.26 14.64 -4.41
C VAL A 53 -4.56 15.38 -4.74
N LEU A 54 -5.72 14.74 -4.58
CA LEU A 54 -7.02 15.36 -4.82
C LEU A 54 -7.29 16.51 -3.83
N SER A 55 -6.90 16.35 -2.56
CA SER A 55 -7.06 17.41 -1.56
C SER A 55 -6.31 18.70 -1.91
N TRP A 56 -5.29 18.64 -2.76
CA TRP A 56 -4.53 19.82 -3.18
C TRP A 56 -5.32 20.73 -4.12
N PHE A 57 -6.33 20.19 -4.82
CA PHE A 57 -7.20 20.95 -5.71
C PHE A 57 -8.32 21.69 -4.95
N ASP A 58 -8.69 21.19 -3.78
CA ASP A 58 -9.65 21.84 -2.88
C ASP A 58 -9.00 22.88 -1.96
N ALA A 59 -7.66 22.94 -1.94
CA ALA A 59 -6.88 23.86 -1.13
C ALA A 59 -6.68 25.23 -1.81
N GLU A 60 -6.06 26.16 -1.08
CA GLU A 60 -5.61 27.45 -1.64
C GLU A 60 -4.75 27.25 -2.90
N PRO A 61 -4.97 27.98 -4.01
CA PRO A 61 -4.23 27.78 -5.27
C PRO A 61 -2.70 27.89 -5.16
N SER A 62 -2.21 28.58 -4.13
CA SER A 62 -0.79 28.68 -3.80
C SER A 62 -0.20 27.33 -3.35
N TYR A 63 -0.99 26.48 -2.70
CA TYR A 63 -0.58 25.17 -2.18
C TYR A 63 -0.28 24.19 -3.32
N PHE A 64 -1.15 24.12 -4.33
CA PHE A 64 -0.91 23.31 -5.52
C PHE A 64 0.40 23.71 -6.23
N ASN A 65 0.66 25.01 -6.37
CA ASN A 65 1.89 25.51 -6.97
C ASN A 65 3.15 25.14 -6.16
N SER A 66 3.07 25.12 -4.82
CA SER A 66 4.21 24.66 -4.01
C SER A 66 4.43 23.15 -4.09
N MET A 67 3.36 22.35 -4.10
CA MET A 67 3.45 20.89 -4.12
C MET A 67 3.79 20.33 -5.51
N SER A 68 3.36 21.00 -6.58
CA SER A 68 3.69 20.62 -7.97
C SER A 68 5.13 20.92 -8.38
N GLN A 69 5.81 21.82 -7.65
CA GLN A 69 7.22 22.18 -7.88
C GLN A 69 8.22 21.28 -7.12
N LEU A 70 7.77 20.19 -6.48
CA LEU A 70 8.66 19.27 -5.77
C LEU A 70 9.67 18.64 -6.75
N GLU A 71 10.87 19.22 -6.80
CA GLU A 71 12.02 18.76 -7.58
C GLU A 71 12.36 17.30 -7.25
N PRO A 72 12.06 16.34 -8.15
CA PRO A 72 12.10 14.93 -7.78
C PRO A 72 13.50 14.43 -7.43
N LYS A 73 14.54 15.03 -8.02
CA LYS A 73 15.93 14.59 -7.81
C LYS A 73 16.49 15.00 -6.46
N ARG A 74 16.25 16.23 -5.99
CA ARG A 74 16.86 16.73 -4.74
C ARG A 74 16.18 16.18 -3.49
N HIS A 75 14.87 16.02 -3.53
CA HIS A 75 14.10 15.61 -2.35
C HIS A 75 14.00 14.09 -2.19
N TYR A 76 13.91 13.33 -3.28
CA TYR A 76 13.61 11.89 -3.18
C TYR A 76 14.82 10.97 -3.25
N GLU A 77 15.94 11.37 -3.85
CA GLU A 77 17.13 10.51 -3.90
C GLU A 77 17.64 10.06 -2.52
N PRO A 78 17.66 10.90 -1.47
CA PRO A 78 18.03 10.47 -0.13
C PRO A 78 17.04 9.44 0.44
N VAL A 79 15.75 9.72 0.29
CA VAL A 79 14.64 8.88 0.76
C VAL A 79 14.69 7.47 0.13
N LEU A 80 15.04 7.38 -1.15
CA LEU A 80 15.17 6.08 -1.84
C LEU A 80 16.41 5.28 -1.40
N LYS A 81 17.30 5.87 -0.61
CA LYS A 81 18.50 5.23 -0.03
C LYS A 81 18.33 4.90 1.46
N GLU A 82 17.26 5.36 2.11
CA GLU A 82 16.89 5.06 3.51
C GLU A 82 16.74 3.57 3.78
N ASP A 83 16.96 3.13 5.02
CA ASP A 83 16.92 1.72 5.39
C ASP A 83 15.64 0.97 4.97
N LEU A 84 15.79 -0.35 4.78
CA LEU A 84 14.65 -1.21 4.42
C LEU A 84 13.81 -1.45 5.66
N VAL A 85 12.79 -0.63 5.86
CA VAL A 85 11.86 -0.74 7.00
C VAL A 85 10.55 -1.36 6.53
N CYS A 86 10.01 -2.34 7.26
CA CYS A 86 8.69 -2.88 6.95
C CYS A 86 7.59 -1.83 7.20
N TRP A 87 6.79 -1.55 6.18
CA TRP A 87 5.70 -0.57 6.27
C TRP A 87 4.62 -0.89 7.32
N ARG A 88 4.46 -2.16 7.69
CA ARG A 88 3.40 -2.65 8.59
C ARG A 88 3.85 -2.72 10.05
N CYS A 89 5.05 -3.24 10.32
CA CYS A 89 5.54 -3.50 11.68
C CYS A 89 6.79 -2.69 12.06
N ASP A 90 7.27 -1.82 11.17
CA ASP A 90 8.43 -0.94 11.37
C ASP A 90 9.76 -1.67 11.69
N SER A 91 9.83 -2.97 11.41
CA SER A 91 11.07 -3.75 11.56
C SER A 91 12.08 -3.41 10.46
N VAL A 92 13.34 -3.22 10.87
CA VAL A 92 14.46 -2.93 9.96
C VAL A 92 15.02 -4.23 9.39
N MET A 93 15.21 -4.27 8.07
CA MET A 93 15.70 -5.42 7.32
C MET A 93 17.08 -5.14 6.74
N LYS A 94 17.99 -6.10 6.89
CA LYS A 94 19.37 -5.96 6.41
C LYS A 94 19.51 -5.92 4.89
N ASN A 95 18.63 -6.61 4.15
CA ASN A 95 18.72 -6.74 2.71
C ASN A 95 17.36 -7.10 2.07
N MET A 96 17.28 -6.95 0.75
CA MET A 96 16.06 -7.23 -0.03
C MET A 96 15.52 -8.66 0.15
N PRO A 97 16.34 -9.74 0.08
CA PRO A 97 15.82 -11.10 0.32
C PRO A 97 15.13 -11.26 1.69
N THR A 98 15.72 -10.70 2.75
CA THR A 98 15.16 -10.78 4.10
C THR A 98 13.84 -10.03 4.19
N LEU A 99 13.77 -8.84 3.58
CA LEU A 99 12.53 -8.06 3.49
C LEU A 99 11.43 -8.80 2.72
N LYS A 100 11.76 -9.39 1.55
CA LYS A 100 10.77 -10.13 0.75
C LYS A 100 10.21 -11.33 1.51
N ALA A 101 11.07 -12.09 2.18
CA ALA A 101 10.63 -13.21 3.02
C ALA A 101 9.72 -12.75 4.16
N HIS A 102 10.04 -11.61 4.79
CA HIS A 102 9.21 -11.01 5.82
C HIS A 102 7.83 -10.58 5.29
N LEU A 103 7.77 -9.82 4.19
CA LEU A 103 6.51 -9.37 3.58
C LEU A 103 5.64 -10.54 3.11
N GLN A 104 6.26 -11.59 2.54
CA GLN A 104 5.55 -12.80 2.15
C GLN A 104 4.88 -13.47 3.36
N LYS A 105 5.60 -13.60 4.47
CA LYS A 105 5.04 -14.16 5.71
C LYS A 105 3.89 -13.32 6.25
N GLU A 106 4.05 -11.99 6.33
CA GLU A 106 2.98 -11.07 6.76
C GLU A 106 1.72 -11.22 5.91
N PHE A 107 1.89 -11.39 4.59
CA PHE A 107 0.79 -11.59 3.66
C PHE A 107 0.10 -12.95 3.85
N GLU A 108 0.84 -14.02 4.06
CA GLU A 108 0.29 -15.35 4.36
C GLU A 108 -0.49 -15.36 5.67
N ASP A 109 0.07 -14.75 6.72
CA ASP A 109 -0.58 -14.60 8.02
C ASP A 109 -1.90 -13.80 7.90
N LEU A 110 -1.89 -12.69 7.15
CA LEU A 110 -3.09 -11.90 6.88
C LEU A 110 -4.13 -12.71 6.11
N ARG A 111 -3.70 -13.41 5.04
CA ARG A 111 -4.58 -14.24 4.23
C ARG A 111 -5.27 -15.32 5.07
N ALA A 112 -4.53 -16.01 5.92
CA ALA A 112 -5.08 -17.04 6.80
C ALA A 112 -6.11 -16.47 7.78
N ARG A 113 -5.82 -15.31 8.40
CA ARG A 113 -6.75 -14.61 9.30
C ARG A 113 -8.04 -14.21 8.58
N GLU A 114 -7.93 -13.65 7.38
CA GLU A 114 -9.09 -13.22 6.59
C GLU A 114 -9.93 -14.42 6.13
N GLN A 115 -9.31 -15.53 5.70
CA GLN A 115 -10.02 -16.76 5.34
C GLN A 115 -10.80 -17.33 6.54
N ALA A 116 -10.18 -17.43 7.71
CA ALA A 116 -10.85 -17.88 8.93
C ALA A 116 -12.01 -16.95 9.34
N ARG A 117 -11.86 -15.63 9.17
CA ARG A 117 -12.94 -14.66 9.42
C ARG A 117 -14.11 -14.88 8.48
N MET A 118 -13.84 -15.09 7.19
CA MET A 118 -14.87 -15.32 6.17
C MET A 118 -15.61 -16.64 6.38
N GLU A 119 -14.89 -17.70 6.78
CA GLU A 119 -15.48 -18.98 7.13
C GLU A 119 -16.42 -18.86 8.34
N ARG A 120 -15.97 -18.20 9.41
CA ARG A 120 -16.82 -17.93 10.59
C ARG A 120 -18.07 -17.14 10.22
N LYS A 121 -17.94 -16.14 9.35
CA LYS A 121 -19.08 -15.33 8.87
C LYS A 121 -20.05 -16.19 8.04
N ARG A 122 -19.54 -17.07 7.19
CA ARG A 122 -20.35 -17.99 6.39
C ARG A 122 -21.11 -18.99 7.28
N LYS A 123 -20.44 -19.57 8.28
CA LYS A 123 -21.07 -20.51 9.23
C LYS A 123 -22.22 -19.84 9.98
N ARG A 124 -21.99 -18.65 10.53
CA ARG A 124 -23.05 -17.86 11.21
C ARG A 124 -24.23 -17.55 10.30
N ALA A 125 -23.97 -17.17 9.05
CA ALA A 125 -25.04 -16.88 8.09
C ALA A 125 -25.88 -18.12 7.74
N ILE A 126 -25.28 -19.31 7.74
CA ILE A 126 -26.00 -20.58 7.56
C ILE A 126 -26.86 -20.87 8.79
N GLU A 127 -26.28 -20.82 9.99
CA GLU A 127 -26.99 -21.02 11.27
C GLU A 127 -28.19 -20.05 11.41
N ASP A 128 -28.00 -18.77 11.10
CA ASP A 128 -29.07 -17.76 11.12
C ASP A 128 -30.18 -18.05 10.09
N SER A 129 -29.83 -18.67 8.95
CA SER A 129 -30.79 -19.03 7.90
C SER A 129 -31.59 -20.29 8.24
N GLU A 130 -30.98 -21.23 8.96
CA GLU A 130 -31.63 -22.45 9.44
C GLU A 130 -32.60 -22.12 10.58
N ALA A 131 -32.18 -21.32 11.56
CA ALA A 131 -33.04 -20.89 12.66
C ALA A 131 -34.31 -20.16 12.18
N LYS A 132 -34.23 -19.38 11.10
CA LYS A 132 -35.39 -18.70 10.47
C LYS A 132 -36.35 -19.63 9.73
N ARG A 133 -35.91 -20.83 9.35
CA ARG A 133 -36.80 -21.82 8.69
C ARG A 133 -37.60 -22.63 9.70
N GLU A 134 -37.15 -22.67 10.95
CA GLU A 134 -37.77 -23.41 12.04
C GLU A 134 -38.78 -22.59 12.86
N THR A 135 -38.86 -21.27 12.62
CA THR A 135 -39.84 -20.32 13.18
C THR A 135 -40.89 -19.92 12.17
#